data_AF-A0A959RWI1-F1
#
_entry.id   AF-A0A959RWI1-F1
#
_cell.length_a   1.000
_cell.length_b   1.000
_cell.length_c   1.000
_cell.angle_alpha   90.00
_cell.angle_beta   90.00
_cell.angle_gamma   90.00
#
_symmetry.space_group_name_H-M   'P 1'
#
loop_
_entity.id
_entity.type
_entity.pdbx_description
1 polymer ?
#
loop_
_entity_poly.entity_id
_entity_poly.type
_entity_poly.pdbx_seq_one_letter_code
_entity_poly.pdbx_strand_id
1 'polypeptide(L)' 'MNIELKEIKVRELTNGYQDNNENGVVGFGGKLDIRPPYQREFVYDEKERNAVLNTLQKNFPLNVMYWAVRE' A
#
# COMPACT_ATOMS: atom_id res chain seq x y z
N MET A 1 -18.56 7.94 12.50
CA MET A 1 -17.35 7.43 11.80
C MET A 1 -16.18 7.65 12.73
N ASN A 2 -15.59 6.58 13.28
CA ASN A 2 -14.42 6.72 14.17
C ASN A 2 -13.17 6.70 13.29
N ILE A 3 -12.37 7.76 13.35
CA ILE A 3 -11.11 7.88 12.62
C ILE A 3 -10.00 7.86 13.65
N GLU A 4 -9.21 6.80 13.65
CA GLU A 4 -8.04 6.64 14.52
C GLU A 4 -6.77 6.69 13.68
N LEU A 5 -5.81 7.53 14.07
CA LEU A 5 -4.50 7.56 13.44
C LEU A 5 -3.76 6.26 13.79
N LYS A 6 -3.32 5.53 12.78
CA LYS A 6 -2.43 4.37 12.92
C LYS A 6 -1.11 4.63 12.23
N GLU A 7 -0.03 4.59 13.00
CA GLU A 7 1.32 4.64 12.48
C GLU A 7 1.77 3.23 12.11
N ILE A 8 1.96 2.96 10.82
CA ILE A 8 2.41 1.66 10.31
C ILE A 8 3.71 1.89 9.55
N LYS A 9 4.76 1.12 9.86
CA LYS A 9 6.03 1.24 9.14
C LYS A 9 5.89 0.64 7.74
N VAL A 10 6.60 1.22 6.77
CA VAL A 10 6.67 0.68 5.40
C VAL A 10 7.10 -0.79 5.38
N ARG A 11 8.06 -1.17 6.25
CA ARG A 11 8.53 -2.56 6.40
C ARG A 11 7.41 -3.54 6.80
N GLU A 12 6.41 -3.06 7.53
CA GLU A 12 5.28 -3.89 7.97
C GLU A 12 4.33 -4.08 6.78
N LEU A 13 4.06 -3.02 6.02
CA LEU A 13 3.23 -3.10 4.80
C LEU A 13 3.81 -4.07 3.77
N THR A 14 5.14 -4.14 3.64
CA THR A 14 5.80 -5.06 2.71
C THR A 14 6.01 -6.47 3.28
N ASN A 15 5.62 -6.74 4.53
CA ASN A 15 5.78 -8.06 5.13
C ASN A 15 4.92 -9.10 4.39
N GLY A 16 5.51 -10.23 4.02
CA GLY A 16 4.82 -11.28 3.27
C GLY A 16 4.36 -10.84 1.88
N TYR A 17 5.06 -9.87 1.27
CA TYR A 17 4.78 -9.40 -0.08
C TYR A 17 4.77 -10.56 -1.08
N GLN A 18 3.71 -10.66 -1.89
CA GLN A 18 3.58 -11.61 -2.97
C GLN A 18 3.01 -10.91 -4.20
N ASP A 19 3.71 -11.05 -5.32
CA ASP A 19 3.24 -10.61 -6.63
C ASP A 19 2.77 -11.84 -7.42
N ASN A 20 1.45 -11.98 -7.56
CA ASN A 20 0.83 -13.09 -8.27
C ASN A 20 0.44 -12.72 -9.70
N ASN A 21 1.12 -11.73 -10.31
CA ASN A 21 0.84 -11.22 -11.65
C ASN A 21 -0.65 -10.83 -11.78
N GLU A 22 -1.38 -11.34 -12.76
CA GLU A 22 -2.80 -11.00 -12.97
C GLU A 22 -3.70 -11.31 -11.75
N ASN A 23 -3.29 -12.21 -10.86
CA ASN A 23 -4.03 -12.53 -9.63
C ASN A 23 -3.81 -11.51 -8.49
N GLY A 24 -3.16 -10.39 -8.79
CA GLY A 24 -2.98 -9.29 -7.85
C GLY A 24 -1.72 -9.40 -6.98
N VAL A 25 -1.57 -8.41 -6.11
CA VAL A 25 -0.42 -8.21 -5.23
C VAL A 25 -0.92 -8.03 -3.82
N VAL A 26 -0.37 -8.81 -2.89
CA VAL A 26 -0.72 -8.76 -1.46
C VAL A 26 0.49 -8.44 -0.60
N GLY A 27 0.24 -7.86 0.57
CA GLY A 27 1.24 -7.55 1.57
C GLY A 27 0.67 -7.53 2.98
N PHE A 28 1.40 -6.94 3.92
CA PHE A 28 1.03 -6.85 5.34
C PHE A 28 0.58 -8.19 5.94
N GLY A 29 1.30 -9.27 5.63
CA GLY A 29 0.96 -10.63 6.07
C GLY A 29 -0.35 -11.16 5.48
N GLY A 30 -0.65 -10.80 4.22
CA GLY A 30 -1.88 -11.17 3.52
C GLY A 30 -3.11 -10.35 3.90
N LYS A 31 -2.94 -9.33 4.75
CA LYS A 31 -4.05 -8.47 5.19
C LYS A 31 -4.27 -7.28 4.26
N LEU A 32 -3.25 -6.86 3.52
CA LEU A 32 -3.32 -5.72 2.60
C LEU A 32 -3.38 -6.21 1.15
N ASP A 33 -4.46 -5.87 0.45
CA ASP A 33 -4.55 -5.96 -1.01
C ASP A 33 -3.86 -4.73 -1.62
N ILE A 34 -2.59 -4.85 -2.02
CA ILE A 34 -1.81 -3.75 -2.63
C ILE A 34 -2.34 -3.48 -4.05
N ARG A 35 -2.63 -4.54 -4.80
CA ARG A 35 -3.29 -4.48 -6.10
C ARG A 35 -4.26 -5.65 -6.22
N PRO A 36 -5.58 -5.42 -6.18
CA PRO A 36 -6.55 -6.48 -6.44
C PRO A 36 -6.44 -7.02 -7.89
N PRO A 37 -6.85 -8.26 -8.16
CA PRO A 37 -6.79 -8.88 -9.50
C PRO A 37 -7.51 -8.07 -10.58
N TYR A 38 -8.61 -7.40 -10.21
CA TYR A 38 -9.46 -6.63 -11.12
C TYR A 38 -8.94 -5.21 -11.39
N GLN A 39 -7.89 -4.75 -10.70
CA GLN A 39 -7.32 -3.43 -10.90
C GLN A 39 -6.24 -3.50 -12.00
N ARG A 40 -6.31 -2.57 -12.96
CA ARG A 40 -5.23 -2.41 -13.96
C ARG A 40 -3.91 -2.13 -13.28
N GLU A 41 -2.86 -2.75 -13.78
CA GLU A 41 -1.50 -2.46 -13.35
C GLU A 41 -1.18 -0.99 -13.62
N PHE A 42 -0.91 -0.25 -12.54
CA PHE A 42 -0.45 1.12 -12.62
C PHE A 42 0.80 1.24 -11.77
N VAL A 43 1.95 1.33 -12.45
CA VAL A 43 3.24 1.59 -11.82
C VAL A 43 3.56 3.06 -12.04
N TYR A 44 3.93 3.75 -10.97
CA TYR A 44 4.37 5.13 -11.05
C TYR A 44 5.62 5.26 -11.93
N ASP A 45 5.62 6.26 -12.80
CA ASP A 45 6.83 6.68 -13.51
C ASP A 45 7.86 7.24 -12.52
N GLU A 46 9.09 7.48 -13.01
CA GLU A 46 10.23 7.84 -12.16
C GLU A 46 9.97 9.09 -11.30
N LYS A 47 9.30 10.10 -11.87
CA LYS A 47 9.01 11.36 -11.18
C LYS A 47 8.07 11.13 -9.99
N GLU A 48 6.99 10.40 -10.20
CA GLU A 48 5.98 10.07 -9.20
C GLU A 48 6.57 9.16 -8.11
N ARG A 49 7.36 8.15 -8.50
CA ARG A 49 8.08 7.28 -7.57
C ARG A 49 9.01 8.09 -6.66
N ASN A 50 9.79 9.01 -7.23
CA ASN A 50 10.70 9.85 -6.46
C ASN A 50 9.93 10.81 -5.53
N ALA A 51 8.73 11.27 -5.93
CA ALA A 51 7.88 12.07 -5.05
C ALA A 51 7.42 11.28 -3.82
N VAL A 52 7.02 10.02 -3.98
CA VAL A 52 6.65 9.13 -2.85
C VAL A 52 7.81 8.97 -1.87
N LEU A 53 9.03 8.71 -2.37
CA LEU A 53 10.22 8.56 -1.53
C LEU A 53 10.55 9.86 -0.77
N ASN A 54 10.44 11.01 -1.43
CA ASN A 54 10.68 12.32 -0.81
C ASN A 54 9.67 12.62 0.32
N THR A 55 8.40 12.26 0.14
CA THR A 55 7.35 12.39 1.16
C THR A 55 7.71 11.59 2.42
N LEU A 56 8.15 10.34 2.24
CA LEU A 56 8.61 9.48 3.34
C LEU A 56 9.83 10.05 4.06
N GLN A 57 10.84 10.51 3.32
CA GLN A 57 12.06 11.09 3.92
C GLN A 57 11.78 12.37 4.72
N LYS A 58 10.74 13.12 4.36
CA LYS A 58 10.31 14.33 5.05
C LYS A 58 9.29 14.07 6.18
N ASN A 59 9.03 12.81 6.53
CA ASN A 59 8.06 12.40 7.55
C ASN A 59 6.62 12.87 7.28
N PHE A 60 6.26 13.05 6.00
CA PHE A 60 4.87 13.32 5.63
C PHE A 60 4.08 12.01 5.50
N PRO A 61 2.77 12.02 5.82
CA PRO A 61 1.91 10.87 5.59
C PRO A 61 1.76 10.61 4.08
N LEU A 62 1.81 9.33 3.68
CA LEU A 62 1.72 8.95 2.27
C LEU A 62 0.31 9.12 1.69
N ASN A 63 -0.69 8.51 2.33
CA ASN A 63 -2.07 8.54 1.86
C ASN A 63 -3.05 8.01 2.92
N VAL A 64 -4.35 8.15 2.64
CA VAL A 64 -5.44 7.48 3.36
C VAL A 64 -5.72 6.14 2.68
N MET A 65 -5.68 5.06 3.45
CA MET A 65 -6.06 3.72 2.98
C MET A 65 -7.39 3.32 3.61
N TYR A 66 -8.26 2.68 2.82
CA TYR A 66 -9.55 2.17 3.30
C TYR A 66 -9.41 0.69 3.65
N TRP A 67 -10.06 0.30 4.75
CA TRP A 67 -10.08 -1.08 5.21
C TRP A 67 -11.51 -1.59 5.25
N ALA A 68 -11.79 -2.66 4.50
CA ALA A 68 -13.04 -3.40 4.64
C ALA A 68 -12.73 -4.69 5.42
N VAL A 69 -13.43 -4.90 6.53
CA VAL A 69 -13.36 -6.16 7.26
C VAL A 69 -14.14 -7.19 6.45
N ARG A 70 -13.50 -8.28 6.02
CA ARG A 70 -14.18 -9.46 5.49
C ARG A 70 -14.61 -10.35 6.67
N GLU A 71 -15.78 -10.96 6.58
CA GLU A 71 -16.34 -11.85 7.62
C GLU A 71 -15.42 -13.04 7.95
#